data_AF-A0A344WCW7-F1
#
_entry.id   AF-A0A344WCW7-F1
#
_cell.length_a   1.000
_cell.length_b   1.000
_cell.length_c   1.000
_cell.angle_alpha   90.00
_cell.angle_beta   90.00
_cell.angle_gamma   90.00
#
_symmetry.space_group_name_H-M   'P 1'
#
loop_
_entity.id
_entity.type
_entity.pdbx_description
1 polymer ?
#
loop_
_entity_poly.entity_id
_entity_poly.type
_entity_poly.pdbx_seq_one_letter_code
_entity_poly.pdbx_strand_id
1 'polypeptide(L)'
;MRTRLFLTGLCVIPLALPASADALLEKARKVSKEGPAYLFDMAFDDGAQRFTIKVDQAQPEGARVVAMTPEPASLSGDAAKRGERLKSETKGDIWCSGFTENIPSGAKRVSETGSTATYNFTPLPGDDKNMRAMVKHLTGTAVLDKATGNVLAFELAAPKAFKPAMAAKIDTFSMKVACKAAPDGRSHIDTFTMQVAGNAMMQDFRQTETRKVSNLRAAPQSGYGAP
;
A
#
# COMPACT_ATOMS: atom_id res chain seq x y z
N MET A 1 -8.93 -76.63 14.35
CA MET A 1 -9.18 -75.35 15.05
C MET A 1 -8.40 -74.24 14.36
N ARG A 2 -8.99 -73.04 14.31
CA ARG A 2 -8.77 -71.95 13.36
C ARG A 2 -7.39 -71.27 13.42
N THR A 3 -6.88 -71.03 12.21
CA THR A 3 -5.83 -70.10 11.77
C THR A 3 -6.02 -68.67 12.29
N ARG A 4 -4.94 -67.98 12.68
CA ARG A 4 -4.88 -66.50 12.72
C ARG A 4 -3.49 -66.02 12.26
N LEU A 5 -3.39 -65.63 10.99
CA LEU A 5 -2.36 -64.72 10.50
C LEU A 5 -2.68 -63.31 11.01
N PHE A 6 -1.73 -62.67 11.69
CA PHE A 6 -1.77 -61.24 11.96
C PHE A 6 -1.19 -60.50 10.75
N LEU A 7 -2.05 -59.85 9.97
CA LEU A 7 -1.64 -58.80 9.03
C LEU A 7 -1.43 -57.50 9.81
N THR A 8 -0.19 -57.09 9.99
CA THR A 8 0.18 -55.74 10.45
C THR A 8 0.09 -54.79 9.25
N GLY A 9 -1.06 -54.12 9.11
CA GLY A 9 -1.26 -53.06 8.13
C GLY A 9 -0.56 -51.78 8.57
N LEU A 10 0.48 -51.38 7.82
CA LEU A 10 1.17 -50.11 8.00
C LEU A 10 0.31 -48.99 7.38
N CYS A 11 -0.44 -48.27 8.22
CA CYS A 11 -1.15 -47.06 7.81
C CYS A 11 -0.14 -45.94 7.53
N VAL A 12 0.19 -45.70 6.26
CA VAL A 12 0.86 -44.47 5.82
C VAL A 12 -0.20 -43.38 5.80
N ILE A 13 -0.22 -42.53 6.83
CA ILE A 13 -1.03 -41.32 6.83
C ILE A 13 -0.29 -40.29 5.96
N PRO A 14 -0.83 -39.88 4.80
CA PRO A 14 -0.27 -38.74 4.10
C PRO A 14 -0.46 -37.51 4.99
N LEU A 15 0.65 -36.95 5.47
CA LEU A 15 0.70 -35.60 6.05
C LEU A 15 0.34 -34.61 4.94
N ALA A 16 -0.96 -34.42 4.72
CA ALA A 16 -1.46 -33.27 4.00
C ALA A 16 -1.10 -32.04 4.85
N LEU A 17 0.01 -31.39 4.51
CA LEU A 17 0.34 -30.08 5.06
C LEU A 17 -0.90 -29.19 4.81
N PRO A 18 -1.44 -28.52 5.85
CA PRO A 18 -2.50 -27.55 5.62
C PRO A 18 -1.97 -26.55 4.59
N ALA A 19 -2.85 -26.10 3.68
CA ALA A 19 -2.58 -25.02 2.75
C ALA A 19 -2.13 -23.79 3.57
N SER A 20 -0.83 -23.72 3.80
CA SER A 20 -0.23 -22.88 4.82
C SER A 20 -0.04 -21.53 4.18
N ALA A 21 -0.56 -20.49 4.82
CA ALA A 21 -0.23 -19.13 4.48
C ALA A 21 1.30 -19.02 4.34
N ASP A 22 1.75 -18.45 3.23
CA ASP A 22 3.18 -18.33 2.91
C ASP A 22 3.90 -17.64 4.09
N ALA A 23 4.91 -18.30 4.66
CA ALA A 23 5.60 -17.82 5.87
C ALA A 23 6.18 -16.41 5.71
N LEU A 24 6.54 -15.99 4.49
CA LEU A 24 7.02 -14.64 4.22
C LEU A 24 5.87 -13.61 4.21
N LEU A 25 4.69 -13.97 3.70
CA LEU A 25 3.50 -13.12 3.82
C LEU A 25 3.11 -12.94 5.29
N GLU A 26 3.13 -14.01 6.08
CA GLU A 26 2.86 -13.95 7.51
C GLU A 26 3.89 -13.11 8.26
N LYS A 27 5.17 -13.20 7.87
CA LYS A 27 6.22 -12.32 8.37
C LYS A 27 5.95 -10.86 8.03
N ALA A 28 5.56 -10.56 6.78
CA ALA A 28 5.26 -9.20 6.33
C ALA A 28 4.09 -8.58 7.11
N ARG A 29 3.05 -9.35 7.44
CA ARG A 29 1.92 -8.90 8.28
C ARG A 29 2.31 -8.58 9.71
N LYS A 30 3.40 -9.18 10.20
CA LYS A 30 3.93 -9.02 11.56
C LYS A 30 5.02 -7.95 11.64
N VAL A 31 5.38 -7.30 10.53
CA VAL A 31 6.29 -6.15 10.55
C VAL A 31 5.68 -5.09 11.47
N SER A 32 6.50 -4.59 12.40
CA SER A 32 6.05 -3.62 13.40
C SER A 32 5.40 -2.40 12.75
N LYS A 33 4.21 -2.04 13.24
CA LYS A 33 3.58 -0.75 12.96
C LYS A 33 4.05 0.34 13.93
N GLU A 34 4.62 -0.07 15.05
CA GLU A 34 5.17 0.81 16.09
C GLU A 34 6.59 1.27 15.73
N GLY A 35 6.94 2.47 16.16
CA GLY A 35 8.25 3.08 15.99
C GLY A 35 8.19 4.59 16.25
N PRO A 36 9.32 5.30 16.08
CA PRO A 36 9.35 6.75 16.24
C PRO A 36 8.32 7.47 15.37
N ALA A 37 7.88 8.63 15.84
CA ALA A 37 7.32 9.67 14.99
C ALA A 37 8.43 10.26 14.11
N TYR A 38 8.08 10.64 12.88
CA TYR A 38 8.99 11.26 11.92
C TYR A 38 8.53 12.64 11.47
N LEU A 39 9.50 13.46 11.05
CA LEU A 39 9.27 14.60 10.18
C LEU A 39 9.70 14.26 8.75
N PHE A 40 8.94 14.74 7.77
CA PHE A 40 9.25 14.56 6.37
C PHE A 40 8.51 15.58 5.51
N ASP A 41 8.96 15.73 4.27
CA ASP A 41 8.28 16.49 3.25
C ASP A 41 7.50 15.53 2.34
N MET A 42 6.27 15.87 1.98
CA MET A 42 5.47 15.16 0.99
C MET A 42 5.14 16.09 -0.17
N ALA A 43 5.71 15.80 -1.34
CA ALA A 43 5.39 16.49 -2.59
C ALA A 43 4.20 15.81 -3.27
N PHE A 44 3.27 16.60 -3.79
CA PHE A 44 2.12 16.18 -4.59
C PHE A 44 2.18 16.87 -5.94
N ASP A 45 1.98 16.11 -7.01
CA ASP A 45 1.93 16.61 -8.38
C ASP A 45 0.81 15.88 -9.13
N ASP A 46 -0.14 16.61 -9.72
CA ASP A 46 -1.19 16.05 -10.57
C ASP A 46 -1.08 16.46 -12.06
N GLY A 47 0.08 17.01 -12.44
CA GLY A 47 0.36 17.56 -13.76
C GLY A 47 -0.09 19.00 -13.95
N ALA A 48 -1.08 19.46 -13.17
CA ALA A 48 -1.58 20.84 -13.20
C ALA A 48 -1.12 21.64 -11.97
N GLN A 49 -1.10 20.99 -10.80
CA GLN A 49 -0.83 21.61 -9.52
C GLN A 49 0.27 20.85 -8.78
N ARG A 50 1.12 21.62 -8.10
CA ARG A 50 2.19 21.08 -7.26
C ARG A 50 2.11 21.66 -5.87
N PHE A 51 2.13 20.77 -4.88
CA PHE A 51 2.18 21.12 -3.47
C PHE A 51 3.32 20.39 -2.80
N THR A 52 3.95 21.02 -1.83
CA THR A 52 4.83 20.34 -0.87
C THR A 52 4.32 20.65 0.51
N ILE A 53 4.02 19.63 1.30
CA ILE A 53 3.68 19.78 2.72
C ILE A 53 4.81 19.26 3.59
N LYS A 54 5.02 19.92 4.72
CA LYS A 54 5.86 19.41 5.80
C LYS A 54 4.95 18.72 6.80
N VAL A 55 5.27 17.47 7.09
CA VAL A 55 4.53 16.64 8.03
C VAL A 55 5.38 16.40 9.27
N ASP A 56 4.79 16.60 10.44
CA ASP A 56 5.34 16.22 11.74
C ASP A 56 4.39 15.22 12.41
N GLN A 57 4.76 13.94 12.43
CA GLN A 57 3.95 12.89 13.04
C GLN A 57 3.88 12.97 14.57
N ALA A 58 4.74 13.78 15.22
CA ALA A 58 4.64 14.02 16.66
C ALA A 58 3.43 14.89 17.02
N GLN A 59 2.88 15.65 16.06
CA GLN A 59 1.65 16.40 16.25
C GLN A 59 0.42 15.47 16.24
N PRO A 60 -0.67 15.84 16.95
CA PRO A 60 -1.95 15.15 16.87
C PRO A 60 -2.48 15.03 15.43
N GLU A 61 -3.26 13.99 15.14
CA GLU A 61 -3.96 13.86 13.86
C GLU A 61 -4.82 15.11 13.59
N GLY A 62 -4.81 15.61 12.35
CA GLY A 62 -5.41 16.90 11.98
C GLY A 62 -4.49 18.11 12.15
N ALA A 63 -3.40 18.00 12.92
CA ALA A 63 -2.39 19.06 13.10
C ALA A 63 -1.01 18.69 12.52
N ARG A 64 -0.88 17.51 11.90
CA ARG A 64 0.40 16.98 11.39
C ARG A 64 0.98 17.77 10.23
N VAL A 65 0.17 18.49 9.45
CA VAL A 65 0.66 19.36 8.38
C VAL A 65 1.08 20.70 8.98
N VAL A 66 2.38 20.87 9.20
CA VAL A 66 2.94 22.06 9.87
C VAL A 66 3.30 23.18 8.90
N ALA A 67 3.49 22.87 7.62
CA ALA A 67 3.70 23.86 6.58
C ALA A 67 3.23 23.33 5.22
N MET A 68 2.88 24.24 4.31
CA MET A 68 2.55 23.91 2.92
C MET A 68 3.11 24.97 1.98
N THR A 69 3.59 24.53 0.82
CA THR A 69 4.06 25.38 -0.27
C THR A 69 3.36 24.97 -1.57
N PRO A 70 2.70 25.89 -2.30
CA PRO A 70 2.43 27.28 -1.91
C PRO A 70 1.57 27.38 -0.65
N GLU A 71 1.63 28.51 0.05
CA GLU A 71 0.81 28.72 1.25
C GLU A 71 -0.69 28.77 0.89
N PRO A 72 -1.60 28.18 1.69
CA PRO A 72 -3.01 28.11 1.32
C PRO A 72 -3.65 29.48 1.04
N ALA A 73 -3.28 30.50 1.82
CA ALA A 73 -3.77 31.87 1.69
C ALA A 73 -3.36 32.55 0.37
N SER A 74 -2.34 32.03 -0.32
CA SER A 74 -1.87 32.53 -1.63
C SER A 74 -2.61 31.91 -2.82
N LEU A 75 -3.44 30.90 -2.57
CA LEU A 75 -4.12 30.12 -3.60
C LEU A 75 -5.53 30.67 -3.87
N SER A 76 -6.04 30.41 -5.07
CA SER A 76 -7.42 30.69 -5.45
C SER A 76 -8.06 29.52 -6.19
N GLY A 77 -9.40 29.52 -6.30
CA GLY A 77 -10.16 28.51 -7.02
C GLY A 77 -9.91 27.08 -6.51
N ASP A 78 -9.74 26.14 -7.44
CA ASP A 78 -9.59 24.73 -7.11
C ASP A 78 -8.25 24.40 -6.45
N ALA A 79 -7.21 25.23 -6.66
CA ALA A 79 -5.94 25.10 -5.96
C ALA A 79 -6.10 25.33 -4.45
N ALA A 80 -6.87 26.35 -4.06
CA ALA A 80 -7.14 26.64 -2.66
C ALA A 80 -7.91 25.50 -1.98
N LYS A 81 -8.96 24.99 -2.64
CA LYS A 81 -9.72 23.82 -2.15
C LYS A 81 -8.84 22.59 -1.97
N ARG A 82 -7.93 22.33 -2.93
CA ARG A 82 -6.99 21.22 -2.85
C ARG A 82 -5.99 21.40 -1.71
N GLY A 83 -5.43 22.60 -1.56
CA GLY A 83 -4.50 22.93 -0.49
C GLY A 83 -5.11 22.73 0.90
N GLU A 84 -6.33 23.23 1.12
CA GLU A 84 -7.06 23.03 2.39
C GLU A 84 -7.34 21.55 2.65
N ARG A 85 -7.78 20.81 1.62
CA ARG A 85 -8.00 19.36 1.74
C ARG A 85 -6.72 18.61 2.10
N LEU A 86 -5.60 18.93 1.46
CA LEU A 86 -4.29 18.32 1.78
C LEU A 86 -3.90 18.61 3.23
N LYS A 87 -4.15 19.83 3.72
CA LYS A 87 -3.86 20.20 5.10
C LYS A 87 -4.74 19.46 6.10
N SER A 88 -6.04 19.31 5.84
CA SER A 88 -6.98 18.68 6.78
C SER A 88 -6.99 17.16 6.74
N GLU A 89 -6.76 16.55 5.57
CA GLU A 89 -6.92 15.10 5.37
C GLU A 89 -5.59 14.33 5.40
N THR A 90 -4.44 15.01 5.36
CA THR A 90 -3.15 14.30 5.46
C THR A 90 -2.93 13.77 6.87
N LYS A 91 -3.14 12.46 7.02
CA LYS A 91 -2.86 11.73 8.26
C LYS A 91 -1.37 11.49 8.50
N GLY A 92 -0.53 11.65 7.47
CA GLY A 92 0.91 11.38 7.56
C GLY A 92 1.26 9.90 7.68
N ASP A 93 0.34 8.99 7.34
CA ASP A 93 0.66 7.56 7.26
C ASP A 93 1.42 7.27 5.96
N ILE A 94 2.71 6.96 6.11
CA ILE A 94 3.64 6.68 5.00
C ILE A 94 4.15 5.24 5.03
N TRP A 95 3.63 4.39 5.92
CA TRP A 95 4.24 3.08 6.19
C TRP A 95 3.77 2.03 5.18
N CYS A 96 4.71 1.39 4.50
CA CYS A 96 4.36 0.41 3.47
C CYS A 96 3.83 -0.91 4.03
N SER A 97 4.00 -1.17 5.34
CA SER A 97 3.40 -2.34 6.00
C SER A 97 1.88 -2.34 5.93
N GLY A 98 1.24 -1.16 5.82
CA GLY A 98 -0.22 -1.04 5.64
C GLY A 98 -0.74 -1.72 4.36
N PHE A 99 0.08 -1.83 3.30
CA PHE A 99 -0.35 -2.50 2.07
C PHE A 99 -0.59 -4.01 2.24
N THR A 100 -0.01 -4.64 3.26
CA THR A 100 -0.20 -6.08 3.52
C THR A 100 -1.64 -6.45 3.83
N GLU A 101 -2.45 -5.50 4.32
CA GLU A 101 -3.88 -5.68 4.59
C GLU A 101 -4.69 -5.92 3.32
N ASN A 102 -4.18 -5.48 2.16
CA ASN A 102 -4.83 -5.68 0.86
C ASN A 102 -4.43 -6.99 0.19
N ILE A 103 -3.42 -7.70 0.73
CA ILE A 103 -2.92 -8.94 0.16
C ILE A 103 -3.70 -10.11 0.80
N PRO A 104 -4.39 -10.97 0.04
CA PRO A 104 -5.04 -12.15 0.60
C PRO A 104 -4.01 -13.20 1.09
N SER A 105 -4.39 -14.05 2.04
CA SER A 105 -3.54 -15.16 2.49
C SER A 105 -3.18 -16.14 1.37
N GLY A 106 -4.06 -16.29 0.38
CA GLY A 106 -3.85 -17.12 -0.82
C GLY A 106 -3.09 -16.43 -1.97
N ALA A 107 -2.40 -15.31 -1.71
CA ALA A 107 -1.58 -14.65 -2.73
C ALA A 107 -0.50 -15.60 -3.25
N LYS A 108 -0.31 -15.62 -4.58
CA LYS A 108 0.60 -16.56 -5.23
C LYS A 108 1.98 -15.93 -5.38
N ARG A 109 3.01 -16.59 -4.85
CA ARG A 109 4.40 -16.23 -5.18
C ARG A 109 4.67 -16.58 -6.64
N VAL A 110 5.05 -15.59 -7.44
CA VAL A 110 5.25 -15.74 -8.90
C VAL A 110 6.71 -15.68 -9.31
N SER A 111 7.58 -15.08 -8.49
CA SER A 111 9.02 -15.08 -8.68
C SER A 111 9.74 -14.84 -7.35
N GLU A 112 11.01 -15.21 -7.26
CA GLU A 112 11.88 -14.82 -6.17
C GLU A 112 13.33 -14.66 -6.62
N THR A 113 14.08 -13.89 -5.85
CA THR A 113 15.54 -13.76 -5.95
C THR A 113 16.15 -14.22 -4.62
N GLY A 114 17.47 -14.05 -4.47
CA GLY A 114 18.14 -14.28 -3.18
C GLY A 114 17.59 -13.41 -2.05
N SER A 115 17.14 -12.18 -2.34
CA SER A 115 16.73 -11.19 -1.34
C SER A 115 15.24 -10.86 -1.36
N THR A 116 14.52 -11.13 -2.45
CA THR A 116 13.11 -10.71 -2.61
C THR A 116 12.19 -11.82 -3.08
N ALA A 117 10.90 -11.69 -2.81
CA ALA A 117 9.85 -12.51 -3.39
C ALA A 117 8.72 -11.63 -3.93
N THR A 118 8.21 -11.97 -5.11
CA THR A 118 7.12 -11.27 -5.78
C THR A 118 5.85 -12.08 -5.69
N TYR A 119 4.76 -11.43 -5.30
CA TYR A 119 3.43 -12.01 -5.16
C TYR A 119 2.48 -11.39 -6.16
N ASN A 120 1.57 -12.20 -6.68
CA ASN A 120 0.44 -11.79 -7.50
C ASN A 120 -0.87 -12.23 -6.86
N PHE A 121 -1.87 -11.37 -6.85
CA PHE A 121 -3.13 -11.61 -6.15
C PHE A 121 -4.27 -10.75 -6.69
N THR A 122 -5.51 -11.12 -6.35
CA THR A 122 -6.64 -10.19 -6.41
C THR A 122 -6.71 -9.49 -5.05
N PRO A 123 -6.69 -8.14 -5.00
CA PRO A 123 -6.69 -7.41 -3.75
C PRO A 123 -7.96 -7.67 -2.94
N LEU A 124 -7.83 -7.69 -1.62
CA LEU A 124 -8.97 -7.82 -0.72
C LEU A 124 -9.87 -6.58 -0.83
N PRO A 125 -11.19 -6.75 -0.88
CA PRO A 125 -12.11 -5.63 -0.76
C PRO A 125 -12.00 -4.99 0.62
N GLY A 126 -11.76 -3.68 0.67
CA GLY A 126 -12.02 -2.88 1.87
C GLY A 126 -13.53 -2.73 2.14
N ASP A 127 -13.87 -2.03 3.21
CA ASP A 127 -15.27 -1.87 3.64
C ASP A 127 -16.11 -0.95 2.73
N ASP A 128 -15.44 -0.08 1.95
CA ASP A 128 -16.09 0.87 1.05
C ASP A 128 -16.73 0.17 -0.17
N LYS A 129 -18.05 0.36 -0.35
CA LYS A 129 -18.82 -0.26 -1.43
C LYS A 129 -18.33 0.11 -2.83
N ASN A 130 -17.87 1.33 -3.05
CA ASN A 130 -17.37 1.79 -4.34
C ASN A 130 -16.02 1.15 -4.65
N MET A 131 -15.14 1.08 -3.66
CA MET A 131 -13.87 0.35 -3.76
C MET A 131 -14.11 -1.13 -4.10
N ARG A 132 -15.08 -1.79 -3.46
CA ARG A 132 -15.44 -3.19 -3.78
C ARG A 132 -15.81 -3.41 -5.25
N ALA A 133 -16.49 -2.45 -5.88
CA ALA A 133 -16.85 -2.54 -7.29
C ALA A 133 -15.61 -2.48 -8.21
N MET A 134 -14.55 -1.79 -7.78
CA MET A 134 -13.30 -1.69 -8.54
C MET A 134 -12.37 -2.87 -8.30
N VAL A 135 -12.11 -3.26 -7.03
CA VAL A 135 -11.04 -4.22 -6.68
C VAL A 135 -11.14 -5.56 -7.40
N LYS A 136 -12.35 -6.03 -7.71
CA LYS A 136 -12.58 -7.28 -8.46
C LYS A 136 -12.04 -7.25 -9.90
N HIS A 137 -11.78 -6.07 -10.43
CA HIS A 137 -11.20 -5.84 -11.75
C HIS A 137 -9.71 -5.56 -11.70
N LEU A 138 -9.11 -5.57 -10.50
CA LEU A 138 -7.70 -5.25 -10.30
C LEU A 138 -6.88 -6.52 -10.06
N THR A 139 -5.65 -6.46 -10.52
CA THR A 139 -4.58 -7.38 -10.16
C THR A 139 -3.60 -6.64 -9.28
N GLY A 140 -3.27 -7.23 -8.13
CA GLY A 140 -2.28 -6.74 -7.20
C GLY A 140 -0.95 -7.46 -7.36
N THR A 141 0.15 -6.72 -7.31
CA THR A 141 1.51 -7.24 -7.23
C THR A 141 2.21 -6.64 -6.02
N ALA A 142 2.93 -7.46 -5.25
CA ALA A 142 3.72 -6.99 -4.12
C ALA A 142 5.12 -7.63 -4.15
N VAL A 143 6.15 -6.83 -3.90
CA VAL A 143 7.52 -7.32 -3.73
C VAL A 143 7.89 -7.19 -2.27
N LEU A 144 8.26 -8.31 -1.65
CA LEU A 144 8.65 -8.39 -0.26
C LEU A 144 10.14 -8.69 -0.13
N ASP A 145 10.77 -8.06 0.85
CA ASP A 145 12.12 -8.38 1.30
C ASP A 145 12.11 -9.65 2.16
N LYS A 146 12.95 -10.65 1.84
CA LYS A 146 12.97 -11.94 2.55
C LYS A 146 13.55 -11.81 3.97
N ALA A 147 14.52 -10.91 4.16
CA ALA A 147 15.22 -10.74 5.42
C ALA A 147 14.37 -10.03 6.48
N THR A 148 13.57 -9.06 6.08
CA THR A 148 12.80 -8.19 6.99
C THR A 148 11.30 -8.43 6.92
N GLY A 149 10.79 -8.92 5.78
CA GLY A 149 9.35 -8.96 5.50
C GLY A 149 8.80 -7.62 5.01
N ASN A 150 9.64 -6.59 4.86
CA ASN A 150 9.21 -5.27 4.42
C ASN A 150 8.65 -5.32 2.99
N VAL A 151 7.60 -4.53 2.76
CA VAL A 151 7.10 -4.24 1.42
C VAL A 151 8.09 -3.29 0.75
N LEU A 152 8.63 -3.70 -0.40
CA LEU A 152 9.54 -2.93 -1.25
C LEU A 152 8.81 -2.25 -2.41
N ALA A 153 7.80 -2.91 -2.95
CA ALA A 153 6.92 -2.36 -3.96
C ALA A 153 5.51 -2.94 -3.83
N PHE A 154 4.52 -2.13 -4.19
CA PHE A 154 3.12 -2.53 -4.27
C PHE A 154 2.48 -1.92 -5.50
N GLU A 155 1.75 -2.71 -6.27
CA GLU A 155 1.04 -2.27 -7.46
C GLU A 155 -0.38 -2.81 -7.46
N LEU A 156 -1.34 -1.98 -7.86
CA LEU A 156 -2.66 -2.39 -8.31
C LEU A 156 -2.84 -1.91 -9.74
N ALA A 157 -3.24 -2.79 -10.65
CA ALA A 157 -3.50 -2.43 -12.03
C ALA A 157 -4.76 -3.11 -12.54
N ALA A 158 -5.51 -2.42 -13.40
CA ALA A 158 -6.59 -3.03 -14.17
C ALA A 158 -6.01 -3.62 -15.46
N PRO A 159 -5.97 -4.95 -15.63
CA PRO A 159 -5.41 -5.57 -16.83
C PRO A 159 -6.27 -5.32 -18.08
N LYS A 160 -7.54 -4.93 -17.90
CA LYS A 160 -8.50 -4.63 -18.96
C LYS A 160 -9.43 -3.51 -18.51
N ALA A 161 -10.02 -2.81 -19.47
CA ALA A 161 -11.07 -1.84 -19.20
C ALA A 161 -12.30 -2.50 -18.55
N PHE A 162 -12.98 -1.79 -17.66
CA PHE A 162 -14.15 -2.30 -16.94
C PHE A 162 -15.17 -1.21 -16.63
N LYS A 163 -16.42 -1.60 -16.31
CA LYS A 163 -17.49 -0.67 -15.93
C LYS A 163 -17.84 -0.85 -14.46
N PRO A 164 -17.37 0.03 -13.54
CA PRO A 164 -17.73 -0.06 -12.13
C PRO A 164 -19.20 0.31 -11.88
N ALA A 165 -19.81 1.07 -12.79
CA ALA A 165 -21.23 1.46 -12.76
C ALA A 165 -21.78 1.58 -14.20
N MET A 166 -23.10 1.66 -14.35
CA MET A 166 -23.76 1.72 -15.67
C MET A 166 -23.30 2.91 -16.54
N ALA A 167 -23.11 4.08 -15.91
CA ALA A 167 -22.73 5.33 -16.56
C ALA A 167 -21.21 5.64 -16.49
N ALA A 168 -20.37 4.66 -16.16
CA ALA A 168 -18.94 4.85 -16.02
C ALA A 168 -18.13 3.68 -16.60
N LYS A 169 -17.04 3.98 -17.29
CA LYS A 169 -16.06 3.03 -17.80
C LYS A 169 -14.67 3.49 -17.42
N ILE A 170 -13.87 2.60 -16.85
CA ILE A 170 -12.45 2.80 -16.60
C ILE A 170 -11.68 2.10 -17.71
N ASP A 171 -10.91 2.86 -18.48
CA ASP A 171 -10.06 2.34 -19.55
C ASP A 171 -8.66 2.01 -19.03
N THR A 172 -8.16 2.78 -18.05
CA THR A 172 -6.86 2.57 -17.43
C THR A 172 -6.94 2.84 -15.94
N PHE A 173 -6.37 1.93 -15.16
CA PHE A 173 -6.11 2.13 -13.74
C PHE A 173 -4.76 1.52 -13.41
N SER A 174 -3.88 2.31 -12.81
CA SER A 174 -2.62 1.85 -12.23
C SER A 174 -2.33 2.65 -10.98
N MET A 175 -1.97 1.97 -9.91
CA MET A 175 -1.46 2.52 -8.67
C MET A 175 -0.14 1.81 -8.38
N LYS A 176 0.96 2.55 -8.29
CA LYS A 176 2.30 2.03 -8.02
C LYS A 176 2.87 2.70 -6.80
N VAL A 177 3.48 1.90 -5.94
CA VAL A 177 4.16 2.34 -4.73
C VAL A 177 5.55 1.76 -4.71
N ALA A 178 6.54 2.63 -4.64
CA ALA A 178 7.92 2.28 -4.35
C ALA A 178 8.21 2.61 -2.89
N CYS A 179 8.79 1.67 -2.16
CA CYS A 179 9.11 1.81 -0.74
C CYS A 179 10.62 1.85 -0.51
N LYS A 180 11.04 2.55 0.54
CA LYS A 180 12.43 2.60 1.02
C LYS A 180 12.51 2.26 2.49
N ALA A 181 13.67 1.79 2.93
CA ALA A 181 13.94 1.58 4.34
C ALA A 181 13.91 2.93 5.10
N ALA A 182 13.29 2.93 6.27
CA ALA A 182 13.41 3.97 7.28
C ALA A 182 14.54 3.61 8.27
N PRO A 183 15.11 4.58 9.01
CA PRO A 183 16.17 4.34 9.98
C PRO A 183 15.84 3.31 11.07
N ASP A 184 14.57 3.14 11.42
CA ASP A 184 14.10 2.17 12.41
C ASP A 184 13.87 0.75 11.87
N GLY A 185 14.22 0.49 10.61
CA GLY A 185 14.09 -0.82 9.97
C GLY A 185 12.73 -1.10 9.33
N ARG A 186 11.71 -0.23 9.50
CA ARG A 186 10.46 -0.30 8.73
C ARG A 186 10.69 0.15 7.28
N SER A 187 9.71 -0.06 6.40
CA SER A 187 9.67 0.60 5.10
C SER A 187 8.60 1.68 5.01
N HIS A 188 8.93 2.77 4.33
CA HIS A 188 8.04 3.89 4.05
C HIS A 188 7.88 4.10 2.55
N ILE A 189 6.78 4.74 2.16
CA ILE A 189 6.52 5.17 0.78
C ILE A 189 7.62 6.16 0.40
N ASP A 190 8.38 5.86 -0.65
CA ASP A 190 9.24 6.84 -1.31
C ASP A 190 8.44 7.57 -2.39
N THR A 191 7.79 6.81 -3.26
CA THR A 191 6.99 7.33 -4.37
C THR A 191 5.69 6.56 -4.49
N PHE A 192 4.60 7.30 -4.64
CA PHE A 192 3.28 6.80 -5.00
C PHE A 192 2.90 7.44 -6.34
N THR A 193 2.42 6.64 -7.28
CA THR A 193 1.89 7.12 -8.56
C THR A 193 0.55 6.47 -8.81
N MET A 194 -0.46 7.27 -9.11
CA MET A 194 -1.77 6.80 -9.51
C MET A 194 -2.13 7.38 -10.87
N GLN A 195 -2.66 6.54 -11.74
CA GLN A 195 -3.17 6.91 -13.05
C GLN A 195 -4.55 6.31 -13.20
N VAL A 196 -5.52 7.14 -13.55
CA VAL A 196 -6.86 6.70 -13.88
C VAL A 196 -7.35 7.46 -15.10
N ALA A 197 -7.91 6.74 -16.06
CA ALA A 197 -8.52 7.31 -17.24
C ALA A 197 -9.77 6.52 -17.62
N GLY A 198 -10.77 7.20 -18.15
CA GLY A 198 -12.01 6.59 -18.55
C GLY A 198 -13.04 7.62 -18.99
N ASN A 199 -14.30 7.21 -18.96
CA ASN A 199 -15.45 8.03 -19.28
C ASN A 199 -16.52 7.89 -18.19
N ALA A 200 -17.11 9.00 -17.79
CA ALA A 200 -18.26 9.02 -16.89
C ALA A 200 -19.29 10.03 -17.41
N MET A 201 -20.57 9.63 -17.47
CA MET A 201 -21.64 10.48 -18.01
C MET A 201 -21.32 11.08 -19.39
N MET A 202 -20.74 10.27 -20.28
CA MET A 202 -20.30 10.65 -21.63
C MET A 202 -19.16 11.68 -21.67
N GLN A 203 -18.53 12.00 -20.54
CA GLN A 203 -17.37 12.88 -20.46
C GLN A 203 -16.11 12.06 -20.17
N ASP A 204 -15.09 12.25 -20.99
CA ASP A 204 -13.79 11.64 -20.77
C ASP A 204 -13.08 12.33 -19.61
N PHE A 205 -12.37 11.54 -18.82
CA PHE A 205 -11.52 12.04 -17.76
C PHE A 205 -10.18 11.32 -17.78
N ARG A 206 -9.14 12.05 -17.38
CA ARG A 206 -7.80 11.51 -17.15
C ARG A 206 -7.20 12.22 -15.97
N GLN A 207 -6.73 11.46 -15.00
CA GLN A 207 -6.07 11.97 -13.81
C GLN A 207 -4.78 11.18 -13.60
N THR A 208 -3.72 11.91 -13.28
CA THR A 208 -2.48 11.34 -12.79
C THR A 208 -2.16 12.05 -11.47
N GLU A 209 -1.69 11.31 -10.49
CA GLU A 209 -1.21 11.85 -9.23
C GLU A 209 0.11 11.18 -8.91
N THR A 210 1.11 11.98 -8.55
CA THR A 210 2.37 11.52 -7.98
C THR A 210 2.50 12.13 -6.59
N ARG A 211 2.86 11.29 -5.62
CA ARG A 211 3.26 11.71 -4.28
C ARG A 211 4.66 11.20 -4.00
N LYS A 212 5.51 12.04 -3.42
CA LYS A 212 6.88 11.67 -3.05
C LYS A 212 7.18 12.08 -1.62
N VAL A 213 7.70 11.16 -0.82
CA VAL A 213 8.21 11.46 0.51
C VAL A 213 9.70 11.73 0.43
N SER A 214 10.16 12.73 1.15
CA SER A 214 11.58 13.11 1.21
C SER A 214 11.92 13.70 2.56
N ASN A 215 13.22 13.88 2.83
CA ASN A 215 13.72 14.50 4.07
C ASN A 215 13.23 13.82 5.35
N LEU A 216 13.02 12.50 5.29
CA LEU A 216 12.57 11.68 6.42
C LEU A 216 13.63 11.67 7.55
N ARG A 217 13.23 12.09 8.75
CA ARG A 217 14.06 12.07 9.96
C ARG A 217 13.20 11.84 11.20
N ALA A 218 13.76 11.16 12.21
CA ALA A 218 13.08 10.95 13.48
C ALA A 218 12.71 12.29 14.12
N ALA A 219 11.53 12.37 14.72
CA ALA A 219 11.10 13.58 15.41
C ALA A 219 11.86 13.75 16.73
N PRO A 220 12.29 14.98 17.08
CA PRO A 220 13.07 15.24 18.30
C PRO A 220 12.40 14.74 19.59
N GLN A 221 11.06 14.72 19.62
CA GLN A 221 10.27 14.29 20.77
C GLN A 221 9.88 12.80 20.73
N SER A 222 10.35 12.04 19.73
CA SER A 222 9.91 10.65 19.52
C SER A 222 10.46 9.66 20.55
N GLY A 223 11.40 10.07 21.42
CA GLY A 223 12.00 9.19 22.43
C GLY A 223 12.91 8.08 21.86
N TYR A 224 12.98 7.94 20.54
CA TYR A 224 13.87 7.03 19.83
C TYR A 224 15.10 7.78 19.31
N GLY A 225 16.02 8.08 20.23
CA GLY A 225 17.43 8.38 19.95
C GLY A 225 17.84 9.85 19.85
N ALA A 226 18.60 10.32 20.84
CA ALA A 226 19.89 10.93 20.53
C ALA A 226 20.94 9.80 20.43
N PRO A 227 22.01 9.94 19.63
CA PRO A 227 23.11 8.97 19.61
C PRO A 227 23.74 8.74 20.99
#